data_AF-A0AB74N648-F1
#
_entry.id   AF-A0AB74N648-F1
#
_cell.length_a   1.000
_cell.length_b   1.000
_cell.length_c   1.000
_cell.angle_alpha   90.00
_cell.angle_beta   90.00
_cell.angle_gamma   90.00
#
_symmetry.space_group_name_H-M   'P 1'
#
loop_
_entity.id
_entity.type
_entity.pdbx_description
1 polymer ?
#
loop_
_entity_poly.entity_id
_entity_poly.type
_entity_poly.pdbx_seq_one_letter_code
_entity_poly.pdbx_strand_id
1 'polypeptide(L)' 'MSGCTSKVTTKAEYIYPPQAYTAPCAKTPFTGETYGDAVLQLVKVTAERDKCAAQVDNINKWIVESKKKE' A
#
# COMPACT_ATOMS: atom_id res chain seq x y z
N MET A 1 -45.37 26.75 2.97
CA MET A 1 -44.26 26.21 2.14
C MET A 1 -43.26 25.56 3.06
N SER A 2 -43.36 24.25 3.30
CA SER A 2 -42.37 23.51 4.09
C SER A 2 -41.43 22.81 3.10
N GLY A 3 -40.32 23.46 2.78
CA GLY A 3 -39.24 22.85 2.01
C GLY A 3 -38.38 22.03 2.95
N CYS A 4 -38.68 20.73 3.08
CA CYS A 4 -37.71 19.79 3.64
C CYS A 4 -36.54 19.71 2.66
N THR A 5 -35.45 20.41 2.95
CA THR A 5 -34.19 20.19 2.26
C THR A 5 -33.81 18.73 2.52
N SER A 6 -33.96 17.88 1.50
CA SER A 6 -33.42 16.54 1.53
C SER A 6 -31.92 16.70 1.67
N LYS A 7 -31.40 16.61 2.89
CA LYS A 7 -29.97 16.48 3.13
C LYS A 7 -29.57 15.15 2.50
N VAL A 8 -29.20 15.19 1.22
CA VAL A 8 -28.50 14.11 0.54
C VAL A 8 -27.17 14.01 1.27
N THR A 9 -27.18 13.27 2.38
CA THR A 9 -25.96 12.76 3.00
C THR A 9 -25.59 11.59 2.11
N THR A 10 -25.00 11.86 0.95
CA THR A 10 -24.13 10.87 0.33
C THR A 10 -22.99 10.67 1.31
N LYS A 11 -23.15 9.76 2.26
CA LYS A 11 -22.04 9.23 3.05
C LYS A 11 -21.14 8.58 2.00
N ALA A 12 -20.13 9.30 1.53
CA ALA A 12 -19.00 8.69 0.88
C ALA A 12 -18.39 7.77 1.95
N GLU A 13 -18.78 6.51 1.93
CA GLU A 13 -18.27 5.52 2.87
C GLU A 13 -16.86 5.19 2.43
N TYR A 14 -15.88 5.69 3.19
CA TYR A 14 -14.48 5.47 2.88
C TYR A 14 -14.15 3.98 3.05
N ILE A 15 -13.92 3.30 1.93
CA ILE A 15 -13.49 1.90 1.93
C ILE A 15 -12.00 1.86 2.23
N TYR A 16 -11.61 1.15 3.29
CA TYR A 16 -10.19 0.97 3.63
C TYR A 16 -9.54 -0.12 2.77
N PRO A 17 -8.27 0.06 2.36
CA PRO A 17 -7.51 -0.98 1.67
C PRO A 17 -7.23 -2.17 2.60
N PRO A 18 -6.96 -3.36 2.05
CA PRO A 18 -6.45 -4.48 2.81
C PRO A 18 -5.18 -4.11 3.59
N GLN A 19 -5.17 -4.42 4.89
CA GLN A 19 -4.10 -4.01 5.81
C GLN A 19 -2.71 -4.53 5.43
N ALA A 20 -2.65 -5.68 4.73
CA ALA A 20 -1.41 -6.26 4.26
C ALA A 20 -0.65 -5.36 3.26
N TYR A 21 -1.35 -4.46 2.56
CA TYR A 21 -0.72 -3.56 1.58
C TYR A 21 -0.24 -2.25 2.19
N THR A 22 -0.75 -1.86 3.36
CA THR A 22 -0.38 -0.62 4.05
C THR A 22 0.72 -0.84 5.10
N ALA A 23 1.18 -2.08 5.27
CA ALA A 23 2.29 -2.37 6.18
C ALA A 23 3.56 -1.65 5.71
N PRO A 24 4.35 -1.04 6.62
CA PRO A 24 5.59 -0.37 6.25
C PRO A 24 6.55 -1.32 5.53
N CYS A 25 7.16 -0.84 4.44
CA CYS A 25 8.16 -1.61 3.72
C CYS A 25 9.40 -1.83 4.59
N ALA A 26 9.91 -3.07 4.59
CA ALA A 26 11.14 -3.39 5.27
C ALA A 26 12.31 -2.60 4.67
N LYS A 27 13.17 -2.08 5.53
CA LYS A 27 14.41 -1.41 5.15
C LYS A 27 15.51 -1.87 6.09
N THR A 28 16.15 -2.98 5.75
CA THR A 28 17.26 -3.48 6.56
C THR A 28 18.46 -2.52 6.45
N PRO A 29 19.02 -2.05 7.58
CA PRO A 29 20.27 -1.29 7.57
C PRO A 29 21.45 -2.17 7.15
N PHE A 30 22.40 -1.62 6.39
CA PHE A 30 23.63 -2.33 6.10
C PHE A 30 24.56 -2.29 7.31
N THR A 31 25.00 -3.46 7.77
CA THR A 31 25.91 -3.64 8.91
C THR A 31 27.16 -4.44 8.55
N GLY A 32 27.44 -4.59 7.25
CA GLY A 32 28.57 -5.36 6.76
C GLY A 32 29.86 -4.56 6.74
N GLU A 33 30.99 -5.28 6.76
CA GLU A 33 32.33 -4.68 6.73
C GLU A 33 33.10 -5.07 5.47
N THR A 34 32.65 -6.11 4.76
CA THR A 34 33.31 -6.64 3.58
C THR A 34 32.48 -6.44 2.31
N TYR A 35 33.14 -6.55 1.16
CA TYR A 35 32.45 -6.60 -0.13
C TYR A 35 31.47 -7.78 -0.22
N GLY A 36 31.81 -8.93 0.40
CA GLY A 36 30.92 -10.08 0.46
C GLY A 36 29.61 -9.76 1.18
N ASP A 37 29.68 -9.03 2.30
CA ASP A 37 28.49 -8.59 3.03
C ASP A 37 27.63 -7.63 2.20
N ALA A 38 28.26 -6.77 1.40
CA ALA A 38 27.53 -5.87 0.50
C ALA A 38 26.74 -6.65 -0.56
N VAL A 39 27.31 -7.73 -1.12
CA VAL A 39 26.60 -8.60 -2.07
C VAL A 39 25.43 -9.32 -1.40
N LEU A 40 25.61 -9.84 -0.18
CA LEU A 40 24.53 -10.47 0.58
C LEU A 40 23.43 -9.47 0.94
N GLN A 41 23.81 -8.27 1.36
CA GLN A 41 22.87 -7.18 1.62
C GLN A 41 22.09 -6.82 0.35
N LEU A 42 22.74 -6.76 -0.80
CA LEU A 42 22.10 -6.44 -2.07
C LEU A 42 20.96 -7.42 -2.40
N VAL A 43 21.17 -8.72 -2.20
CA VAL A 43 20.13 -9.74 -2.38
C VAL A 43 18.98 -9.50 -1.40
N LYS A 44 19.30 -9.23 -0.13
CA LYS A 44 18.30 -8.96 0.92
C LYS A 44 17.43 -7.73 0.60
N VAL A 45 18.04 -6.59 0.30
CA VAL A 45 17.30 -5.34 0.01
C VAL A 45 16.52 -5.44 -1.31
N THR A 46 16.98 -6.27 -2.26
CA THR A 46 16.22 -6.56 -3.48
C THR A 46 14.93 -7.31 -3.15
N ALA A 47 15.01 -8.36 -2.33
CA ALA A 47 13.82 -9.10 -1.89
C ALA A 47 12.86 -8.24 -1.05
N GLU A 48 13.38 -7.32 -0.23
CA GLU A 48 12.55 -6.34 0.51
C GLU A 48 11.83 -5.38 -0.45
N ARG A 49 12.54 -4.88 -1.47
CA ARG A 49 11.99 -4.00 -2.49
C ARG A 49 10.91 -4.70 -3.33
N ASP A 50 11.11 -5.95 -3.71
CA ASP A 50 10.14 -6.69 -4.53
C ASP A 50 8.82 -6.91 -3.77
N LYS A 51 8.90 -7.20 -2.46
CA LYS A 51 7.70 -7.26 -1.60
C LYS A 51 7.00 -5.92 -1.50
N CYS A 52 7.75 -4.83 -1.31
CA CYS A 52 7.22 -3.48 -1.24
C CYS A 52 6.52 -3.07 -2.55
N ALA A 53 7.13 -3.37 -3.70
CA ALA A 53 6.54 -3.13 -5.01
C ALA A 53 5.22 -3.89 -5.19
N ALA A 54 5.18 -5.16 -4.79
CA ALA A 54 3.95 -5.97 -4.83
C ALA A 54 2.82 -5.38 -3.97
N GLN A 55 3.12 -4.79 -2.80
CA GLN A 55 2.13 -4.10 -1.98
C GLN A 55 1.53 -2.90 -2.72
N VAL A 56 2.36 -2.08 -3.36
CA VAL A 56 1.92 -0.91 -4.16
C VAL A 56 1.06 -1.35 -5.34
N ASP A 57 1.49 -2.38 -6.08
CA ASP A 57 0.72 -2.92 -7.20
C ASP A 57 -0.67 -3.41 -6.76
N ASN A 58 -0.73 -4.08 -5.61
CA ASN A 58 -1.98 -4.59 -5.08
C ASN A 58 -2.90 -3.47 -4.56
N ILE A 59 -2.36 -2.38 -4.00
CA ILE A 59 -3.14 -1.17 -3.69
C ILE A 59 -3.74 -0.58 -4.97
N ASN A 60 -2.93 -0.43 -6.02
CA ASN A 60 -3.39 0.14 -7.27
C ASN A 60 -4.50 -0.71 -7.90
N LYS A 61 -4.35 -2.03 -7.90
CA LYS A 61 -5.39 -2.97 -8.34
C LYS A 61 -6.67 -2.83 -7.51
N TRP A 62 -6.54 -2.81 -6.19
CA TRP A 62 -7.68 -2.63 -5.28
C TRP A 62 -8.41 -1.30 -5.49
N ILE A 63 -7.69 -0.19 -5.75
CA ILE A 63 -8.30 1.11 -6.07
C ILE A 63 -9.13 1.00 -7.36
N VAL A 64 -8.58 0.39 -8.41
CA VAL A 64 -9.27 0.22 -9.70
C VAL A 64 -10.50 -0.67 -9.54
N GLU A 65 -10.41 -1.76 -8.76
CA GLU A 65 -11.54 -2.65 -8.50
C GLU A 65 -12.62 -2.00 -7.64
N SER A 66 -12.23 -1.21 -6.63
CA SER A 66 -13.16 -0.51 -5.75
C SER A 66 -13.95 0.56 -6.52
N LYS A 67 -13.30 1.28 -7.44
CA LYS A 67 -13.98 2.25 -8.32
C LYS A 67 -14.97 1.62 -9.30
N LYS A 68 -14.82 0.34 -9.66
CA LYS A 68 -15.77 -0.38 -10.53
C LYS A 68 -17.01 -0.88 -9.78
N LYS A 69 -16.98 -0.86 -8.45
CA LYS A 69 -18.08 -1.33 -7.59
C LYS A 69 -19.00 -0.20 -7.14
N GLU A 70 -18.62 1.05 -7.38
CA GLU A 70 -19.48 2.24 -7.32
C GLU A 70 -20.31 2.38 -8.61
#